data_AF-A0A4Y2GBJ6-F1
#
_entry.id   AF-A0A4Y2GBJ6-F1
#
_cell.length_a   1.000
_cell.length_b   1.000
_cell.length_c   1.000
_cell.angle_alpha   90.00
_cell.angle_beta   90.00
_cell.angle_gamma   90.00
#
_symmetry.space_group_name_H-M   'P 1'
#
loop_
_entity.id
_entity.type
_entity.pdbx_description
1 polymer ?
#
loop_
_entity_poly.entity_id
_entity_poly.type
_entity_poly.pdbx_seq_one_letter_code
_entity_poly.pdbx_strand_id
1 'polypeptide(L)'
;MKVVSISRGYYIRFKAIEAAFNSWFAAISSLTSEKSQIVSLGAGFDSSFFRLKKQVKFPAYCKYIEIDYPAVMRRKLEYIQNSEFSKLLDLQSNQDFKNKNIVARSEEYVMLGIDLQDCKALKQCFQDLGINFKAPTLFLSECAVTYMEPKSSNALIEWVQINFPDSAFVVYEQVDDDFGFSIVMKNHFKSLGCPLKSINPKMDAFVVCSRFKDRGWPLCSTISMFDFYMNFHEEEKLRIQSLELFDEFEMWHEKCRHYVLTWACQGAISIPEIFHRKSESSIYDNMNVGTLNCSYELSSQLLHRFGHQVALLSSHFLIVSGGFGQLKKRHQRLEGLACYDTISKRSYLIPSSSNQDPLGKRMFHSMTKLTDGTLVVIGGRSSPATIFNTVVSIQCDDMSQECASFTAKTVAHMPLPTWRHSQSLIDIDGVEHIFIFGGRTAANVVTNESFILNTKTWNFSEIPCLEIIPSPRHSHSAACLDKRKVYVTGGLTKDERILNSVYVFDVATYSWSELDIAGLLPRYSHSSACYNNAIYLVGGISGFSYGPHSVGMIDLCTNTAYEFQLKTQAPEYPLILSSHCCYVYENRLIVTGGGGNCFSFGTHFNEVDIVIEFPQLACNGTVLKDQ
;
A
#
# COMPACT_ATOMS: atom_id res chain seq x y z
N MET A 1 3.36 -21.16 5.72
CA MET A 1 3.15 -19.97 6.58
C MET A 1 2.59 -18.87 5.67
N LYS A 2 1.44 -18.27 6.01
CA LYS A 2 0.89 -17.16 5.19
C LYS A 2 1.83 -15.94 5.34
N VAL A 3 1.94 -15.13 4.29
CA VAL A 3 2.69 -13.87 4.35
C VAL A 3 2.04 -12.93 5.38
N VAL A 4 2.82 -12.27 6.23
CA VAL A 4 2.32 -11.46 7.37
C VAL A 4 1.36 -10.36 6.92
N SER A 5 1.61 -9.74 5.76
CA SER A 5 0.70 -8.77 5.12
C SER A 5 -0.70 -9.35 4.93
N ILE A 6 -0.82 -10.63 4.56
CA ILE A 6 -2.10 -11.34 4.40
C ILE A 6 -2.84 -11.44 5.73
N SER A 7 -2.16 -11.89 6.79
CA SER A 7 -2.75 -12.00 8.13
C SER A 7 -3.29 -10.65 8.62
N ARG A 8 -2.50 -9.56 8.48
CA ARG A 8 -2.94 -8.19 8.81
C ARG A 8 -4.16 -7.77 7.98
N GLY A 9 -4.17 -8.09 6.69
CA GLY A 9 -5.27 -7.74 5.78
C GLY A 9 -6.59 -8.41 6.14
N TYR A 10 -6.55 -9.69 6.50
CA TYR A 10 -7.74 -10.40 6.98
C TYR A 10 -8.17 -9.95 8.37
N TYR A 11 -7.24 -9.56 9.24
CA TYR A 11 -7.59 -8.99 10.54
C TYR A 11 -8.37 -7.68 10.41
N ILE A 12 -7.92 -6.78 9.53
CA ILE A 12 -8.64 -5.52 9.29
C ILE A 12 -9.98 -5.76 8.63
N ARG A 13 -10.07 -6.67 7.66
CA ARG A 13 -11.35 -7.12 7.08
C ARG A 13 -12.30 -7.59 8.19
N PHE A 14 -11.83 -8.46 9.09
CA PHE A 14 -12.63 -8.93 10.22
C PHE A 14 -13.10 -7.78 11.12
N LYS A 15 -12.22 -6.82 11.44
CA LYS A 15 -12.57 -5.64 12.23
C LYS A 15 -13.56 -4.71 11.55
N ALA A 16 -13.47 -4.54 10.23
CA ALA A 16 -14.42 -3.77 9.44
C ALA A 16 -15.83 -4.37 9.53
N ILE A 17 -15.95 -5.70 9.40
CA ILE A 17 -17.23 -6.39 9.54
C ILE A 17 -17.74 -6.40 10.98
N GLU A 18 -16.85 -6.55 11.97
CA GLU A 18 -17.22 -6.39 13.38
C GLU A 18 -17.77 -4.99 13.67
N ALA A 19 -17.16 -3.94 13.10
CA ALA A 19 -17.66 -2.57 13.22
C ALA A 19 -19.02 -2.38 12.54
N ALA A 20 -19.26 -3.02 11.39
CA ALA A 20 -20.56 -3.00 10.73
C ALA A 20 -21.66 -3.64 11.61
N PHE A 21 -21.39 -4.81 12.21
CA PHE A 21 -22.32 -5.45 13.15
C PHE A 21 -22.58 -4.60 14.39
N ASN A 22 -21.53 -4.07 15.03
CA ASN A 22 -21.69 -3.21 16.21
C ASN A 22 -22.50 -1.95 15.89
N SER A 23 -22.25 -1.33 14.73
CA SER A 23 -22.99 -0.16 14.27
C SER A 23 -24.46 -0.49 14.01
N TRP A 24 -24.74 -1.65 13.41
CA TRP A 24 -26.09 -2.13 13.20
C TRP A 24 -26.83 -2.38 14.51
N PHE A 25 -26.20 -3.07 15.47
CA PHE A 25 -26.81 -3.35 16.76
C PHE A 25 -27.07 -2.08 17.57
N ALA A 26 -26.18 -1.10 17.51
CA ALA A 26 -26.42 0.22 18.10
C ALA A 26 -27.61 0.92 17.44
N ALA A 27 -27.69 0.92 16.10
CA ALA A 27 -28.79 1.54 15.35
C ALA A 27 -30.16 0.90 15.66
N ILE A 28 -30.25 -0.43 15.72
CA ILE A 28 -31.52 -1.08 16.05
C ILE A 28 -31.88 -0.97 17.52
N SER A 29 -30.93 -0.82 18.44
CA SER A 29 -31.26 -0.63 19.87
C SER A 29 -31.88 0.74 20.15
N SER A 30 -31.60 1.75 19.31
CA SER A 30 -32.18 3.10 19.44
C SER A 30 -33.55 3.20 18.78
N LEU A 31 -33.82 2.34 17.80
CA LEU A 31 -35.15 2.16 17.23
C LEU A 31 -35.92 1.23 18.16
N THR A 32 -37.08 1.63 18.67
CA THR A 32 -37.93 0.80 19.55
C THR A 32 -38.57 -0.39 18.80
N SER A 33 -37.87 -0.98 17.83
CA SER A 33 -38.35 -2.05 16.97
C SER A 33 -38.30 -3.40 17.69
N GLU A 34 -39.43 -4.10 17.68
CA GLU A 34 -39.54 -5.44 18.29
C GLU A 34 -38.91 -6.54 17.42
N LYS A 35 -38.51 -6.25 16.17
CA LYS A 35 -37.90 -7.21 15.23
C LYS A 35 -36.87 -6.54 14.33
N SER A 36 -35.77 -7.23 14.04
CA SER A 36 -34.75 -6.80 13.08
C SER A 36 -34.22 -7.98 12.27
N GLN A 37 -33.53 -7.70 11.17
CA GLN A 37 -33.05 -8.73 10.25
C GLN A 37 -31.63 -8.42 9.79
N ILE A 38 -30.83 -9.47 9.60
CA ILE A 38 -29.52 -9.40 8.93
C ILE A 38 -29.55 -10.41 7.78
N VAL A 39 -29.14 -9.98 6.60
CA VAL A 39 -29.06 -10.76 5.37
C VAL A 39 -27.63 -10.75 4.87
N SER A 40 -26.93 -11.87 5.03
CA SER A 40 -25.58 -12.08 4.51
C SER A 40 -25.62 -12.61 3.08
N LEU A 41 -25.22 -11.77 2.13
CA LEU A 41 -25.24 -11.99 0.69
C LEU A 41 -23.90 -12.59 0.24
N GLY A 42 -23.93 -13.84 -0.24
CA GLY A 42 -22.73 -14.59 -0.58
C GLY A 42 -21.95 -14.99 0.67
N ALA A 43 -22.66 -15.56 1.64
CA ALA A 43 -22.13 -15.83 2.97
C ALA A 43 -20.96 -16.82 2.99
N GLY A 44 -20.78 -17.64 1.94
CA GLY A 44 -19.77 -18.68 1.90
C GLY A 44 -19.79 -19.53 3.16
N PHE A 45 -18.64 -19.67 3.81
CA PHE A 45 -18.47 -20.35 5.09
C PHE A 45 -18.25 -19.38 6.26
N ASP A 46 -18.75 -18.15 6.16
CA ASP A 46 -18.70 -17.18 7.27
C ASP A 46 -19.31 -17.77 8.55
N SER A 47 -18.71 -17.45 9.69
CA SER A 47 -19.14 -17.96 11.00
C SER A 47 -19.65 -16.84 11.92
N SER A 48 -19.93 -15.65 11.37
CA SER A 48 -20.27 -14.47 12.16
C SER A 48 -21.52 -14.66 12.99
N PHE A 49 -22.56 -15.32 12.47
CA PHE A 49 -23.75 -15.65 13.26
C PHE A 49 -23.39 -16.45 14.53
N PHE A 50 -22.67 -17.56 14.38
CA PHE A 50 -22.31 -18.44 15.51
C PHE A 50 -21.41 -17.72 16.52
N ARG A 51 -20.48 -16.89 16.04
CA ARG A 51 -19.60 -16.07 16.88
C ARG A 51 -20.40 -15.04 17.67
N LEU A 52 -21.31 -14.31 17.03
CA LEU A 52 -22.15 -13.30 17.67
C LEU A 52 -23.09 -13.93 18.71
N LYS A 53 -23.68 -15.09 18.39
CA LYS A 53 -24.52 -15.85 19.33
C LYS A 53 -23.74 -16.32 20.56
N LYS A 54 -22.55 -16.91 20.37
CA LYS A 54 -21.70 -17.37 21.47
C LYS A 54 -21.18 -16.23 22.36
N GLN A 55 -20.98 -15.04 21.80
CA GLN A 55 -20.57 -13.84 22.53
C GLN A 55 -21.73 -13.09 23.22
N VAL A 56 -22.96 -13.60 23.12
CA VAL A 56 -24.18 -12.93 23.64
C VAL A 56 -24.34 -11.51 23.07
N LYS A 57 -23.84 -11.29 21.85
CA LYS A 57 -23.96 -10.01 21.12
C LYS A 57 -25.12 -10.02 20.14
N PHE A 58 -25.65 -11.20 19.81
CA PHE A 58 -26.76 -11.33 18.87
C PHE A 58 -28.10 -11.05 19.59
N PRO A 59 -28.87 -10.02 19.19
CA PRO A 59 -30.13 -9.70 19.83
C PRO A 59 -31.19 -10.77 19.56
N ALA A 60 -31.94 -11.18 20.58
CA ALA A 60 -32.97 -12.23 20.48
C ALA A 60 -34.10 -11.89 19.48
N TYR A 61 -34.33 -10.60 19.21
CA TYR A 61 -35.32 -10.13 18.24
C TYR A 61 -34.78 -10.04 16.80
N CYS A 62 -33.52 -10.42 16.56
CA CYS A 62 -32.89 -10.35 15.26
C CYS A 62 -32.94 -11.71 14.55
N LYS A 63 -33.34 -11.73 13.28
CA LYS A 63 -33.24 -12.91 12.42
C LYS A 63 -32.04 -12.79 11.49
N TYR A 64 -31.23 -13.85 11.37
CA TYR A 64 -30.05 -13.90 10.52
C TYR A 64 -30.28 -14.83 9.33
N ILE A 65 -30.07 -14.33 8.12
CA ILE A 65 -30.37 -15.03 6.87
C ILE A 65 -29.08 -15.06 6.05
N GLU A 66 -28.61 -16.25 5.72
CA GLU A 66 -27.49 -16.46 4.82
C GLU A 66 -27.97 -16.89 3.45
N ILE A 67 -27.39 -16.29 2.41
CA ILE A 67 -27.68 -16.61 1.02
C ILE A 67 -26.37 -16.91 0.30
N ASP A 68 -26.31 -18.03 -0.40
CA ASP A 68 -25.24 -18.36 -1.34
C ASP A 68 -25.75 -19.38 -2.35
N TYR A 69 -24.93 -19.79 -3.31
CA TYR A 69 -25.29 -20.82 -4.26
C TYR A 69 -25.75 -22.12 -3.56
N PRO A 70 -26.72 -22.86 -4.14
CA PRO A 70 -27.25 -24.07 -3.53
C PRO A 70 -26.18 -25.09 -3.09
N ALA A 71 -25.13 -25.27 -3.88
CA ALA A 71 -24.05 -26.19 -3.55
C ALA A 71 -23.21 -25.73 -2.35
N VAL A 72 -22.99 -24.42 -2.19
CA VAL A 72 -22.24 -23.87 -1.05
C VAL A 72 -23.05 -24.03 0.23
N MET A 73 -24.33 -23.67 0.21
CA MET A 73 -25.20 -23.77 1.38
C MET A 73 -25.42 -25.22 1.84
N ARG A 74 -25.58 -26.18 0.92
CA ARG A 74 -25.67 -27.61 1.30
C ARG A 74 -24.42 -28.10 2.02
N ARG A 75 -23.24 -27.79 1.47
CA ARG A 75 -21.96 -28.16 2.09
C ARG A 75 -21.73 -27.46 3.44
N LYS A 76 -22.15 -26.19 3.58
CA LYS A 76 -22.10 -25.49 4.87
C LYS A 76 -23.01 -26.16 5.90
N LEU A 77 -24.22 -26.56 5.50
CA LEU A 77 -25.14 -27.30 6.36
C LEU A 77 -24.52 -28.61 6.85
N GLU A 78 -23.87 -29.37 5.97
CA GLU A 78 -23.16 -30.60 6.35
C GLU A 78 -22.10 -30.33 7.43
N TYR A 79 -21.32 -29.24 7.33
CA TYR A 79 -20.35 -28.88 8.37
C TYR A 79 -21.02 -28.46 9.68
N ILE A 80 -22.12 -27.72 9.62
CA ILE A 80 -22.86 -27.32 10.83
C ILE A 80 -23.40 -28.57 11.55
N GLN A 81 -24.03 -29.49 10.81
CA GLN A 81 -24.60 -30.73 11.36
C GLN A 81 -23.54 -31.64 11.97
N ASN A 82 -22.34 -31.68 11.37
CA ASN A 82 -21.22 -32.51 11.85
C ASN A 82 -20.28 -31.79 12.84
N SER A 83 -20.71 -30.67 13.43
CA SER A 83 -19.91 -29.91 14.39
C SER A 83 -20.70 -29.53 15.64
N GLU A 84 -20.02 -28.91 16.61
CA GLU A 84 -20.64 -28.38 17.83
C GLU A 84 -21.70 -27.29 17.56
N PHE A 85 -21.68 -26.67 16.37
CA PHE A 85 -22.63 -25.64 15.98
C PHE A 85 -24.07 -26.17 15.84
N SER A 86 -24.24 -27.46 15.55
CA SER A 86 -25.55 -28.14 15.54
C SER A 86 -26.30 -27.98 16.87
N LYS A 87 -25.58 -27.83 18.00
CA LYS A 87 -26.18 -27.67 19.34
C LYS A 87 -26.66 -26.25 19.63
N LEU A 88 -26.27 -25.27 18.82
CA LEU A 88 -26.62 -23.86 19.01
C LEU A 88 -27.97 -23.49 18.39
N LEU A 89 -28.54 -24.37 17.57
CA LEU A 89 -29.76 -24.12 16.80
C LEU A 89 -30.60 -25.40 16.73
N ASP A 90 -31.91 -25.26 16.94
CA ASP A 90 -32.87 -26.27 16.51
C ASP A 90 -33.09 -26.15 14.99
N LEU A 91 -32.11 -26.63 14.23
CA LEU A 91 -32.01 -26.39 12.79
C LEU A 91 -32.77 -27.46 12.01
N GLN A 92 -33.90 -27.07 11.42
CA GLN A 92 -34.65 -27.91 10.50
C GLN A 92 -33.99 -27.89 9.12
N SER A 93 -33.58 -29.06 8.62
CA SER A 93 -32.95 -29.24 7.30
C SER A 93 -33.86 -29.95 6.31
N ASN A 94 -33.61 -29.80 5.02
CA ASN A 94 -34.64 -30.03 4.03
C ASN A 94 -34.66 -31.43 3.36
N GLN A 95 -35.70 -32.22 3.66
CA GLN A 95 -36.50 -33.01 2.70
C GLN A 95 -37.99 -32.60 2.66
N ASP A 96 -38.46 -31.68 3.54
CA ASP A 96 -39.88 -31.44 3.83
C ASP A 96 -40.44 -30.04 3.47
N PHE A 97 -39.61 -29.09 3.01
CA PHE A 97 -40.06 -27.74 2.65
C PHE A 97 -40.53 -27.68 1.19
N LYS A 98 -41.68 -27.05 0.97
CA LYS A 98 -42.24 -26.81 -0.38
C LYS A 98 -41.28 -26.03 -1.29
N ASN A 99 -40.54 -25.08 -0.73
CA ASN A 99 -39.55 -24.29 -1.47
C ASN A 99 -38.15 -24.91 -1.32
N LYS A 100 -37.63 -25.44 -2.43
CA LYS A 100 -36.32 -26.13 -2.49
C LYS A 100 -35.12 -25.22 -2.29
N ASN A 101 -35.30 -23.90 -2.38
CA ASN A 101 -34.23 -22.94 -2.12
C ASN A 101 -33.98 -22.73 -0.63
N ILE A 102 -34.93 -23.11 0.25
CA ILE A 102 -34.73 -23.10 1.69
C ILE A 102 -33.91 -24.35 2.04
N VAL A 103 -32.64 -24.16 2.40
CA VAL A 103 -31.72 -25.26 2.72
C VAL A 103 -31.89 -25.72 4.16
N ALA A 104 -31.96 -24.76 5.08
CA ALA A 104 -32.23 -24.99 6.48
C ALA A 104 -32.83 -23.74 7.15
N ARG A 105 -33.56 -23.94 8.25
CA ARG A 105 -34.07 -22.83 9.06
C ARG A 105 -34.24 -23.22 10.52
N SER A 106 -34.10 -22.24 11.40
CA SER A 106 -34.59 -22.22 12.78
C SER A 106 -35.36 -20.91 13.00
N GLU A 107 -35.72 -20.60 14.23
CA GLU A 107 -36.38 -19.33 14.58
C GLU A 107 -35.51 -18.11 14.26
N GLU A 108 -34.21 -18.17 14.61
CA GLU A 108 -33.28 -17.05 14.52
C GLU A 108 -32.36 -17.11 13.28
N TYR A 109 -32.22 -18.28 12.63
CA TYR A 109 -31.22 -18.49 11.58
C TYR A 109 -31.80 -19.19 10.35
N VAL A 110 -31.49 -18.70 9.15
CA VAL A 110 -32.00 -19.23 7.88
C VAL A 110 -30.86 -19.36 6.87
N MET A 111 -30.87 -20.45 6.10
CA MET A 111 -29.94 -20.71 4.99
C MET A 111 -30.72 -20.86 3.68
N LEU A 112 -30.37 -20.04 2.69
CA LEU A 112 -31.00 -20.00 1.38
C LEU A 112 -29.98 -20.33 0.28
N GLY A 113 -30.25 -21.38 -0.48
CA GLY A 113 -29.51 -21.75 -1.68
C GLY A 113 -30.08 -21.05 -2.91
N ILE A 114 -29.61 -19.84 -3.22
CA ILE A 114 -30.14 -18.98 -4.29
C ILE A 114 -28.99 -18.30 -5.03
N ASP A 115 -29.07 -18.24 -6.36
CA ASP A 115 -28.23 -17.33 -7.14
C ASP A 115 -28.71 -15.89 -6.90
N LEU A 116 -27.84 -15.04 -6.33
CA LEU A 116 -28.16 -13.65 -6.00
C LEU A 116 -28.64 -12.81 -7.19
N GLN A 117 -28.40 -13.26 -8.42
CA GLN A 117 -28.91 -12.62 -9.63
C GLN A 117 -30.43 -12.81 -9.80
N ASP A 118 -31.03 -13.82 -9.17
CA ASP A 118 -32.46 -14.09 -9.23
C ASP A 118 -33.22 -13.42 -8.06
N CYS A 119 -33.40 -12.11 -8.17
CA CYS A 119 -34.17 -11.33 -7.20
C CYS A 119 -35.64 -11.77 -7.08
N LYS A 120 -36.20 -12.45 -8.10
CA LYS A 120 -37.58 -12.99 -8.05
C LYS A 120 -37.65 -14.21 -7.13
N ALA A 121 -36.73 -15.15 -7.30
CA ALA A 121 -36.60 -16.30 -6.42
C ALA A 121 -36.31 -15.86 -4.98
N LEU A 122 -35.45 -14.85 -4.79
CA LEU A 122 -35.18 -14.27 -3.47
C LEU A 122 -36.44 -13.72 -2.81
N LYS A 123 -37.21 -12.91 -3.54
CA LYS A 123 -38.49 -12.35 -3.05
C LYS A 123 -39.47 -13.45 -2.65
N GLN A 124 -39.62 -14.48 -3.48
CA GLN A 124 -40.52 -15.60 -3.19
C GLN A 124 -40.10 -16.35 -1.92
N CYS A 125 -38.80 -16.62 -1.74
CA CYS A 125 -38.30 -17.30 -0.55
C CYS A 125 -38.53 -16.46 0.72
N PHE A 126 -38.33 -15.15 0.64
CA PHE A 126 -38.60 -14.24 1.74
C PHE A 126 -40.09 -14.22 2.12
N GLN A 127 -40.99 -14.26 1.13
CA GLN A 127 -42.43 -14.37 1.37
C GLN A 127 -42.79 -15.72 2.02
N ASP A 128 -42.26 -16.83 1.53
CA ASP A 128 -42.50 -18.18 2.07
C ASP A 128 -42.00 -18.33 3.51
N LEU A 129 -40.94 -17.59 3.88
CA LEU A 129 -40.37 -17.54 5.23
C LEU A 129 -41.04 -16.53 6.15
N GLY A 130 -41.99 -15.72 5.64
CA GLY A 130 -42.61 -14.64 6.40
C GLY A 130 -41.60 -13.56 6.86
N ILE A 131 -40.58 -13.28 6.05
CA ILE A 131 -39.62 -12.19 6.29
C ILE A 131 -40.38 -10.86 6.25
N ASN A 132 -40.16 -10.03 7.26
CA ASN A 132 -40.87 -8.75 7.36
C ASN A 132 -40.10 -7.69 6.56
N PHE A 133 -40.58 -7.37 5.37
CA PHE A 133 -39.98 -6.35 4.50
C PHE A 133 -39.97 -4.95 5.13
N LYS A 134 -40.84 -4.67 6.11
CA LYS A 134 -40.89 -3.38 6.84
C LYS A 134 -40.03 -3.36 8.10
N ALA A 135 -39.46 -4.50 8.53
CA ALA A 135 -38.57 -4.50 9.69
C ALA A 135 -37.19 -3.95 9.29
N PRO A 136 -36.50 -3.24 10.20
CA PRO A 136 -35.10 -2.85 10.01
C PRO A 136 -34.25 -4.02 9.53
N THR A 137 -33.62 -3.89 8.36
CA THR A 137 -32.84 -4.96 7.73
C THR A 137 -31.44 -4.50 7.30
N LEU A 138 -30.41 -5.19 7.79
CA LEU A 138 -29.04 -5.06 7.31
C LEU A 138 -28.77 -6.07 6.19
N PHE A 139 -28.36 -5.60 5.02
CA PHE A 139 -27.79 -6.42 3.97
C PHE A 139 -26.27 -6.29 4.04
N LEU A 140 -25.57 -7.41 4.15
CA LEU A 140 -24.12 -7.47 4.23
C LEU A 140 -23.58 -8.24 3.03
N SER A 141 -22.69 -7.62 2.25
CA SER A 141 -21.91 -8.32 1.23
C SER A 141 -20.42 -8.13 1.47
N GLU A 142 -19.72 -9.22 1.79
CA GLU A 142 -18.30 -9.20 2.06
C GLU A 142 -17.53 -9.95 0.96
N CYS A 143 -17.02 -9.20 -0.02
CA CYS A 143 -16.39 -9.72 -1.24
C CYS A 143 -17.28 -10.72 -2.00
N ALA A 144 -18.57 -10.44 -2.18
CA ALA A 144 -19.47 -11.32 -2.94
C ALA A 144 -20.08 -10.62 -4.17
N VAL A 145 -20.76 -9.48 -3.98
CA VAL A 145 -21.36 -8.73 -5.09
C VAL A 145 -20.33 -8.29 -6.14
N THR A 146 -19.07 -8.12 -5.73
CA THR A 146 -17.94 -7.78 -6.63
C THR A 146 -17.76 -8.76 -7.80
N TYR A 147 -18.14 -10.03 -7.62
CA TYR A 147 -18.02 -11.07 -8.67
C TYR A 147 -19.22 -11.14 -9.63
N MET A 148 -20.27 -10.38 -9.37
CA MET A 148 -21.46 -10.33 -10.24
C MET A 148 -21.24 -9.33 -11.38
N GLU A 149 -21.86 -9.58 -12.53
CA GLU A 149 -21.94 -8.58 -13.60
C GLU A 149 -22.56 -7.29 -13.06
N PRO A 150 -22.08 -6.10 -13.48
CA PRO A 150 -22.61 -4.82 -12.99
C PRO A 150 -24.12 -4.73 -13.09
N LYS A 151 -24.70 -5.18 -14.21
CA LYS A 151 -26.16 -5.22 -14.40
C LYS A 151 -26.88 -5.98 -13.28
N SER A 152 -26.37 -7.16 -12.91
CA SER A 152 -27.00 -8.02 -11.92
C SER A 152 -26.80 -7.51 -10.49
N SER A 153 -25.58 -7.06 -10.13
CA SER A 153 -25.33 -6.50 -8.80
C SER A 153 -26.08 -5.19 -8.58
N ASN A 154 -26.20 -4.36 -9.61
CA ASN A 154 -27.00 -3.13 -9.57
C ASN A 154 -28.49 -3.43 -9.38
N ALA A 155 -29.04 -4.42 -10.11
CA ALA A 155 -30.41 -4.84 -9.93
C ALA A 155 -30.71 -5.35 -8.51
N LEU A 156 -29.75 -6.05 -7.88
CA LEU A 156 -29.87 -6.48 -6.48
C LEU A 156 -29.88 -5.27 -5.52
N ILE A 157 -28.97 -4.31 -5.70
CA ILE A 157 -28.89 -3.09 -4.88
C ILE A 157 -30.19 -2.27 -4.98
N GLU A 158 -30.72 -2.09 -6.19
CA GLU A 158 -32.00 -1.40 -6.44
C GLU A 158 -33.19 -2.19 -5.86
N TRP A 159 -33.19 -3.52 -6.02
CA TRP A 159 -34.26 -4.36 -5.47
C TRP A 159 -34.34 -4.25 -3.94
N VAL A 160 -33.19 -4.27 -3.25
CA VAL A 160 -33.16 -4.06 -1.79
C VAL A 160 -33.72 -2.68 -1.43
N GLN A 161 -33.25 -1.63 -2.11
CA GLN A 161 -33.68 -0.25 -1.90
C GLN A 161 -35.21 -0.11 -2.02
N ILE A 162 -35.82 -0.70 -3.05
CA ILE A 162 -37.26 -0.59 -3.32
C ILE A 162 -38.10 -1.37 -2.29
N ASN A 163 -37.63 -2.53 -1.83
CA ASN A 163 -38.46 -3.45 -1.05
C ASN A 163 -38.29 -3.31 0.48
N PHE A 164 -37.23 -2.67 0.97
CA PHE A 164 -36.91 -2.59 2.41
C PHE A 164 -36.75 -1.13 2.89
N PRO A 165 -37.83 -0.44 3.28
CA PRO A 165 -37.82 1.01 3.55
C PRO A 165 -36.89 1.44 4.70
N ASP A 166 -36.68 0.57 5.69
CA ASP A 166 -35.73 0.78 6.79
C ASP A 166 -34.58 -0.24 6.64
N SER A 167 -33.54 0.15 5.92
CA SER A 167 -32.43 -0.77 5.65
C SER A 167 -31.08 -0.09 5.56
N ALA A 168 -30.04 -0.90 5.80
CA ALA A 168 -28.67 -0.59 5.44
C ALA A 168 -28.13 -1.67 4.50
N PHE A 169 -27.33 -1.25 3.52
CA PHE A 169 -26.53 -2.12 2.68
C PHE A 169 -25.05 -1.84 2.95
N VAL A 170 -24.37 -2.83 3.53
CA VAL A 170 -22.95 -2.79 3.82
C VAL A 170 -22.18 -3.63 2.83
N VAL A 171 -21.18 -3.05 2.17
CA VAL A 171 -20.31 -3.75 1.24
C VAL A 171 -18.85 -3.59 1.64
N TYR A 172 -18.16 -4.71 1.81
CA TYR A 172 -16.70 -4.76 1.79
C TYR A 172 -16.26 -5.32 0.44
N GLU A 173 -15.61 -4.51 -0.41
CA GLU A 173 -15.19 -4.93 -1.75
C GLU A 173 -13.94 -4.20 -2.24
N GLN A 174 -13.39 -4.70 -3.34
CA GLN A 174 -12.25 -4.11 -4.03
C GLN A 174 -12.62 -2.82 -4.76
N VAL A 175 -11.64 -1.92 -4.91
CA VAL A 175 -11.69 -0.74 -5.78
C VAL A 175 -10.59 -0.80 -6.84
N ASP A 176 -10.74 0.00 -7.88
CA ASP A 176 -9.84 0.03 -9.04
C ASP A 176 -9.49 1.47 -9.39
N ASP A 177 -8.24 1.83 -9.14
CA ASP A 177 -7.68 3.14 -9.48
C ASP A 177 -7.03 3.18 -10.87
N ASP A 178 -6.96 2.03 -11.56
CA ASP A 178 -6.26 1.81 -12.83
C ASP A 178 -4.72 1.92 -12.75
N PHE A 179 -4.15 1.82 -11.55
CA PHE A 179 -2.71 1.84 -11.29
C PHE A 179 -2.12 0.45 -11.03
N GLY A 180 -0.81 0.38 -10.82
CA GLY A 180 -0.07 -0.89 -10.83
C GLY A 180 -0.66 -1.98 -9.92
N PHE A 181 -1.03 -1.65 -8.68
CA PHE A 181 -1.57 -2.64 -7.75
C PHE A 181 -2.96 -3.15 -8.17
N SER A 182 -3.89 -2.27 -8.58
CA SER A 182 -5.21 -2.67 -9.04
C SER A 182 -5.15 -3.52 -10.30
N ILE A 183 -4.26 -3.20 -11.26
CA ILE A 183 -4.05 -4.02 -12.46
C ILE A 183 -3.52 -5.41 -12.09
N VAL A 184 -2.51 -5.51 -11.21
CA VAL A 184 -1.99 -6.81 -10.74
C VAL A 184 -3.08 -7.63 -10.04
N MET A 185 -3.87 -7.00 -9.18
CA MET A 185 -5.01 -7.64 -8.51
C MET A 185 -6.03 -8.18 -9.51
N LYS A 186 -6.47 -7.35 -10.48
CA LYS A 186 -7.42 -7.74 -11.53
C LYS A 186 -6.90 -8.93 -12.34
N ASN A 187 -5.65 -8.88 -12.77
CA ASN A 187 -5.01 -9.94 -13.54
C ASN A 187 -4.92 -11.25 -12.75
N HIS A 188 -4.67 -11.18 -11.44
CA HIS A 188 -4.69 -12.36 -10.57
C HIS A 188 -6.08 -13.02 -10.51
N PHE A 189 -7.13 -12.26 -10.23
CA PHE A 189 -8.50 -12.80 -10.20
C PHE A 189 -8.93 -13.36 -11.57
N LYS A 190 -8.51 -12.71 -12.67
CA LYS A 190 -8.73 -13.20 -14.03
C LYS A 190 -8.02 -14.54 -14.28
N SER A 191 -6.77 -14.70 -13.84
CA SER A 191 -6.02 -15.94 -14.04
C SER A 191 -6.57 -17.12 -13.24
N LEU A 192 -7.23 -16.85 -12.11
CA LEU A 192 -7.97 -17.86 -11.33
C LEU A 192 -9.33 -18.23 -11.93
N GLY A 193 -9.77 -17.58 -13.02
CA GLY A 193 -11.09 -17.78 -13.60
C GLY A 193 -12.23 -17.16 -12.77
N CYS A 194 -11.92 -16.26 -11.84
CA CYS A 194 -12.89 -15.57 -10.98
C CYS A 194 -12.72 -14.04 -11.06
N PRO A 195 -12.88 -13.43 -12.26
CA PRO A 195 -12.65 -12.00 -12.44
C PRO A 195 -13.54 -11.17 -11.51
N LEU A 196 -13.01 -10.05 -11.04
CA LEU A 196 -13.78 -9.03 -10.34
C LEU A 196 -14.61 -8.29 -11.39
N LYS A 197 -15.93 -8.49 -11.39
CA LYS A 197 -16.82 -8.09 -12.49
C LYS A 197 -17.53 -6.78 -12.25
N SER A 198 -17.86 -6.46 -10.99
CA SER A 198 -18.55 -5.22 -10.64
C SER A 198 -17.61 -4.02 -10.51
N ILE A 199 -16.28 -4.24 -10.52
CA ILE A 199 -15.31 -3.15 -10.56
C ILE A 199 -15.19 -2.61 -11.99
N ASN A 200 -15.18 -1.29 -12.13
CA ASN A 200 -14.89 -0.59 -13.39
C ASN A 200 -13.60 0.22 -13.24
N PRO A 201 -12.90 0.57 -14.34
CA PRO A 201 -11.75 1.46 -14.27
C PRO A 201 -12.09 2.76 -13.53
N LYS A 202 -11.20 3.18 -12.63
CA LYS A 202 -11.36 4.38 -11.78
C LYS A 202 -12.53 4.30 -10.79
N MET A 203 -12.98 3.09 -10.43
CA MET A 203 -13.96 2.89 -9.37
C MET A 203 -13.29 3.02 -8.00
N ASP A 204 -13.11 4.26 -7.56
CA ASP A 204 -12.64 4.60 -6.21
C ASP A 204 -13.78 4.61 -5.17
N ALA A 205 -13.46 4.97 -3.92
CA ALA A 205 -14.43 5.08 -2.84
C ALA A 205 -15.59 6.05 -3.14
N PHE A 206 -15.35 7.13 -3.89
CA PHE A 206 -16.40 8.09 -4.28
C PHE A 206 -17.34 7.49 -5.33
N VAL A 207 -16.80 6.76 -6.32
CA VAL A 207 -17.59 6.07 -7.34
C VAL A 207 -18.42 4.95 -6.71
N VAL A 208 -17.88 4.19 -5.76
CA VAL A 208 -18.67 3.19 -5.01
C VAL A 208 -19.82 3.85 -4.27
N CYS A 209 -19.57 5.00 -3.60
CA CYS A 209 -20.63 5.73 -2.91
C CYS A 209 -21.72 6.23 -3.87
N SER A 210 -21.32 6.82 -5.00
CA SER A 210 -22.21 7.32 -6.05
C SER A 210 -23.07 6.21 -6.65
N ARG A 211 -22.49 5.01 -6.84
CA ARG A 211 -23.22 3.82 -7.30
C ARG A 211 -24.45 3.53 -6.45
N PHE A 212 -24.38 3.64 -5.13
CA PHE A 212 -25.57 3.45 -4.27
C PHE A 212 -26.56 4.61 -4.41
N LYS A 213 -26.08 5.85 -4.42
CA LYS A 213 -26.93 7.05 -4.54
C LYS A 213 -27.73 7.07 -5.85
N ASP A 214 -27.08 6.74 -6.96
CA ASP A 214 -27.71 6.65 -8.29
C ASP A 214 -28.82 5.59 -8.34
N ARG A 215 -28.85 4.67 -7.36
CA ARG A 215 -29.81 3.56 -7.23
C ARG A 215 -30.85 3.79 -6.14
N GLY A 216 -31.04 5.05 -5.77
CA GLY A 216 -32.12 5.48 -4.87
C GLY A 216 -31.76 5.44 -3.38
N TRP A 217 -30.52 5.09 -3.00
CA TRP A 217 -30.10 5.17 -1.60
C TRP A 217 -29.82 6.63 -1.21
N PRO A 218 -30.62 7.24 -0.31
CA PRO A 218 -30.52 8.66 0.01
C PRO A 218 -29.24 9.00 0.78
N LEU A 219 -28.76 8.07 1.61
CA LEU A 219 -27.56 8.23 2.42
C LEU A 219 -26.56 7.13 2.06
N CYS A 220 -25.31 7.52 1.82
CA CYS A 220 -24.23 6.59 1.55
C CYS A 220 -22.89 7.22 1.96
N SER A 221 -22.03 6.43 2.60
CA SER A 221 -20.64 6.77 2.85
C SER A 221 -19.73 5.57 2.64
N THR A 222 -18.53 5.84 2.13
CA THR A 222 -17.51 4.84 1.84
C THR A 222 -16.18 5.28 2.41
N ILE A 223 -15.52 4.38 3.15
CA ILE A 223 -14.19 4.55 3.72
C ILE A 223 -13.23 3.51 3.11
N SER A 224 -11.98 3.89 2.87
CA SER A 224 -10.96 2.92 2.48
C SER A 224 -10.50 2.11 3.69
N MET A 225 -9.96 0.92 3.47
CA MET A 225 -9.33 0.15 4.55
C MET A 225 -8.04 0.78 5.06
N PHE A 226 -7.46 1.72 4.30
CA PHE A 226 -6.37 2.57 4.76
C PHE A 226 -6.88 3.53 5.83
N ASP A 227 -7.94 4.29 5.57
CA ASP A 227 -8.51 5.25 6.53
C ASP A 227 -9.07 4.54 7.77
N PHE A 228 -9.71 3.38 7.57
CA PHE A 228 -10.20 2.54 8.65
C PHE A 228 -9.05 2.08 9.56
N TYR A 229 -7.94 1.63 8.99
CA TYR A 229 -6.74 1.27 9.76
C TYR A 229 -6.12 2.46 10.47
N MET A 230 -6.02 3.60 9.79
CA MET A 230 -5.39 4.80 10.34
C MET A 230 -6.15 5.36 11.54
N ASN A 231 -7.46 5.12 11.62
CA ASN A 231 -8.31 5.48 12.77
C ASN A 231 -8.22 4.52 13.97
N PHE A 232 -7.45 3.42 13.90
CA PHE A 232 -7.22 2.57 15.07
C PHE A 232 -6.48 3.34 16.16
N HIS A 233 -6.83 3.07 17.42
CA HIS A 233 -6.05 3.51 18.57
C HIS A 233 -4.60 3.01 18.46
N GLU A 234 -3.65 3.83 18.93
CA GLU A 234 -2.22 3.51 18.88
C GLU A 234 -1.89 2.17 19.55
N GLU A 235 -2.55 1.86 20.67
CA GLU A 235 -2.40 0.58 21.38
C GLU A 235 -2.70 -0.63 20.47
N GLU A 236 -3.74 -0.53 19.65
CA GLU A 236 -4.13 -1.62 18.76
C GLU A 236 -3.16 -1.76 17.58
N LYS A 237 -2.65 -0.64 17.04
CA LYS A 237 -1.59 -0.67 16.01
C LYS A 237 -0.32 -1.31 16.57
N LEU A 238 0.10 -0.92 17.77
CA LEU A 238 1.27 -1.48 18.45
C LEU A 238 1.08 -2.97 18.76
N ARG A 239 -0.12 -3.39 19.16
CA ARG A 239 -0.45 -4.80 19.38
C ARG A 239 -0.35 -5.60 18.09
N ILE A 240 -0.88 -5.12 16.97
CA ILE A 240 -0.76 -5.79 15.67
C ILE A 240 0.72 -5.90 15.26
N GLN A 241 1.50 -4.85 15.49
CA GLN A 241 2.93 -4.82 15.16
C GLN A 241 3.77 -5.77 16.01
N SER A 242 3.36 -6.10 17.23
CA SER A 242 4.09 -7.00 18.12
C SER A 242 3.83 -8.49 17.85
N LEU A 243 2.79 -8.84 17.08
CA LEU A 243 2.45 -10.24 16.78
C LEU A 243 3.48 -10.91 15.87
N GLU A 244 3.90 -10.22 14.81
CA GLU A 244 4.77 -10.77 13.76
C GLU A 244 5.69 -9.67 13.21
N LEU A 245 6.97 -10.01 12.97
CA LEU A 245 7.89 -9.10 12.28
C LEU A 245 7.36 -8.77 10.88
N PHE A 246 7.40 -7.49 10.53
CA PHE A 246 6.76 -6.98 9.33
C PHE A 246 7.61 -5.94 8.62
N ASP A 247 7.73 -6.07 7.29
CA ASP A 247 8.61 -5.26 6.44
C ASP A 247 7.99 -4.83 5.10
N GLU A 248 6.76 -5.24 4.81
CA GLU A 248 6.04 -5.02 3.53
C GLU A 248 5.06 -3.83 3.60
N PHE A 249 5.46 -2.73 4.24
CA PHE A 249 4.58 -1.58 4.51
C PHE A 249 3.90 -1.02 3.26
N GLU A 250 4.64 -0.92 2.15
CA GLU A 250 4.12 -0.39 0.89
C GLU A 250 2.97 -1.23 0.37
N MET A 251 3.17 -2.53 0.23
CA MET A 251 2.15 -3.45 -0.28
C MET A 251 0.98 -3.60 0.69
N TRP A 252 1.23 -3.43 1.98
CA TRP A 252 0.20 -3.36 3.00
C TRP A 252 -0.73 -2.15 2.82
N HIS A 253 -0.16 -0.96 2.69
CA HIS A 253 -0.95 0.24 2.47
C HIS A 253 -1.64 0.24 1.11
N GLU A 254 -0.98 -0.25 0.05
CA GLU A 254 -1.61 -0.46 -1.26
C GLU A 254 -2.82 -1.38 -1.14
N LYS A 255 -2.69 -2.54 -0.49
CA LYS A 255 -3.83 -3.43 -0.23
C LYS A 255 -4.93 -2.70 0.53
N CYS A 256 -4.61 -1.88 1.52
CA CYS A 256 -5.63 -1.19 2.31
C CYS A 256 -6.37 -0.11 1.50
N ARG A 257 -5.73 0.50 0.50
CA ARG A 257 -6.40 1.43 -0.42
C ARG A 257 -7.33 0.74 -1.40
N HIS A 258 -6.96 -0.47 -1.81
CA HIS A 258 -7.68 -1.23 -2.81
C HIS A 258 -8.88 -2.03 -2.27
N TYR A 259 -9.25 -1.79 -1.01
CA TYR A 259 -10.48 -2.31 -0.41
C TYR A 259 -11.22 -1.19 0.30
N VAL A 260 -12.54 -1.20 0.20
CA VAL A 260 -13.42 -0.22 0.84
C VAL A 260 -14.48 -0.90 1.68
N LEU A 261 -15.01 -0.17 2.66
CA LEU A 261 -16.22 -0.50 3.38
C LEU A 261 -17.24 0.61 3.12
N THR A 262 -18.36 0.24 2.53
CA THR A 262 -19.47 1.15 2.19
C THR A 262 -20.65 0.88 3.10
N TRP A 263 -21.29 1.94 3.59
CA TRP A 263 -22.57 1.91 4.29
C TRP A 263 -23.57 2.81 3.55
N ALA A 264 -24.50 2.20 2.83
CA ALA A 264 -25.67 2.88 2.28
C ALA A 264 -26.89 2.62 3.16
N CYS A 265 -27.73 3.61 3.41
CA CYS A 265 -28.90 3.42 4.26
C CYS A 265 -30.08 4.32 3.86
N GLN A 266 -31.27 3.94 4.35
CA GLN A 266 -32.52 4.67 4.14
C GLN A 266 -33.49 4.48 5.31
N GLY A 267 -34.54 5.30 5.31
CA GLY A 267 -35.57 5.27 6.35
C GLY A 267 -35.03 5.72 7.70
N ALA A 268 -35.30 4.94 8.73
CA ALA A 268 -34.90 5.21 10.11
C ALA A 268 -33.41 4.92 10.40
N ILE A 269 -32.65 4.40 9.44
CA ILE A 269 -31.23 4.05 9.62
C ILE A 269 -30.32 5.20 9.18
N SER A 270 -29.39 5.60 10.06
CA SER A 270 -28.39 6.64 9.79
C SER A 270 -27.01 6.06 9.45
N ILE A 271 -26.13 6.90 8.91
CA ILE A 271 -24.72 6.57 8.70
C ILE A 271 -24.03 6.51 10.06
N PRO A 272 -23.33 5.42 10.42
CA PRO A 272 -22.61 5.33 11.69
C PRO A 272 -21.36 6.22 11.72
N GLU A 273 -20.92 6.61 12.92
CA GLU A 273 -19.81 7.55 13.10
C GLU A 273 -18.51 7.10 12.42
N ILE A 274 -18.21 5.80 12.47
CA ILE A 274 -17.00 5.23 11.84
C ILE A 274 -16.96 5.41 10.32
N PHE A 275 -18.11 5.66 9.68
CA PHE A 275 -18.21 5.94 8.26
C PHE A 275 -18.21 7.44 7.94
N HIS A 276 -18.21 8.33 8.94
CA HIS A 276 -18.04 9.76 8.69
C HIS A 276 -16.58 10.03 8.32
N ARG A 277 -16.36 10.54 7.11
CA ARG A 277 -15.04 11.02 6.71
C ARG A 277 -14.67 12.22 7.58
N LYS A 278 -13.48 12.18 8.19
CA LYS A 278 -12.87 13.40 8.69
C LYS A 278 -12.63 14.32 7.47
N SER A 279 -12.97 15.59 7.60
CA SER A 279 -12.75 16.57 6.53
C SER A 279 -11.26 16.65 6.17
N GLU A 280 -10.87 16.04 5.05
CA GLU A 280 -9.52 16.19 4.46
C GLU A 280 -9.42 17.41 3.52
N SER A 281 -10.46 18.26 3.49
CA SER A 281 -10.64 19.32 2.48
C SER A 281 -9.54 20.40 2.48
N SER A 282 -8.91 20.70 3.61
CA SER A 282 -8.03 21.89 3.71
C SER A 282 -6.69 21.77 2.98
N ILE A 283 -6.21 20.56 2.71
CA ILE A 283 -4.88 20.34 2.14
C ILE A 283 -4.92 20.41 0.60
N TYR A 284 -6.03 19.98 -0.04
CA TYR A 284 -6.17 20.00 -1.51
C TYR A 284 -6.44 21.39 -2.09
N ASP A 285 -7.19 22.22 -1.36
CA ASP A 285 -7.57 23.55 -1.85
C ASP A 285 -6.35 24.45 -2.13
N ASN A 286 -5.18 24.11 -1.59
CA ASN A 286 -3.92 24.86 -1.71
C ASN A 286 -2.82 24.12 -2.50
N MET A 287 -3.12 23.03 -3.21
CA MET A 287 -2.11 22.27 -3.97
C MET A 287 -1.87 22.80 -5.37
N ASN A 288 -0.60 22.92 -5.74
CA ASN A 288 -0.21 23.14 -7.12
C ASN A 288 -0.13 21.80 -7.86
N VAL A 289 -1.23 21.40 -8.49
CA VAL A 289 -1.29 20.13 -9.25
C VAL A 289 -0.96 20.33 -10.73
N GLY A 290 -0.27 19.36 -11.32
CA GLY A 290 0.08 19.36 -12.73
C GLY A 290 0.24 17.96 -13.32
N THR A 291 0.70 17.90 -14.57
CA THR A 291 1.01 16.65 -15.25
C THR A 291 2.38 16.72 -15.89
N LEU A 292 3.16 15.63 -15.83
CA LEU A 292 4.47 15.54 -16.49
C LEU A 292 4.42 14.57 -17.67
N ASN A 293 5.15 14.92 -18.72
CA ASN A 293 5.43 14.01 -19.83
C ASN A 293 6.42 12.94 -19.37
N CYS A 294 6.19 11.71 -19.82
CA CYS A 294 7.12 10.62 -19.63
C CYS A 294 7.03 9.60 -20.76
N SER A 295 8.13 8.88 -20.97
CA SER A 295 8.19 7.69 -21.81
C SER A 295 8.55 6.45 -20.97
N TYR A 296 8.22 5.28 -21.51
CA TYR A 296 8.50 3.98 -20.89
C TYR A 296 9.43 3.21 -21.80
N GLU A 297 10.56 2.76 -21.25
CA GLU A 297 11.55 1.97 -21.96
C GLU A 297 11.60 0.57 -21.35
N LEU A 298 11.60 -0.48 -22.18
CA LEU A 298 11.74 -1.85 -21.67
C LEU A 298 13.03 -1.97 -20.85
N SER A 299 12.87 -2.35 -19.59
CA SER A 299 13.96 -2.47 -18.65
C SER A 299 14.66 -3.80 -18.84
N SER A 300 15.97 -3.83 -18.59
CA SER A 300 16.72 -5.08 -18.52
C SER A 300 16.13 -6.01 -17.45
N GLN A 301 16.13 -7.32 -17.70
CA GLN A 301 15.78 -8.32 -16.69
C GLN A 301 16.61 -8.20 -15.40
N LEU A 302 17.84 -7.68 -15.48
CA LEU A 302 18.65 -7.44 -14.28
C LEU A 302 18.14 -6.25 -13.47
N LEU A 303 17.28 -5.38 -14.00
CA LEU A 303 16.66 -4.26 -13.30
C LEU A 303 15.25 -4.57 -12.80
N HIS A 304 14.69 -5.74 -13.15
CA HIS A 304 13.41 -6.25 -12.62
C HIS A 304 13.55 -6.69 -11.16
N ARG A 305 13.70 -5.70 -10.27
CA ARG A 305 13.94 -5.87 -8.84
C ARG A 305 13.48 -4.64 -8.04
N PHE A 306 13.23 -4.83 -6.76
CA PHE A 306 12.89 -3.75 -5.83
C PHE A 306 13.76 -3.79 -4.57
N GLY A 307 13.90 -2.63 -3.91
CA GLY A 307 14.75 -2.47 -2.73
C GLY A 307 16.25 -2.60 -3.05
N HIS A 308 16.62 -2.37 -4.31
CA HIS A 308 18.00 -2.31 -4.79
C HIS A 308 18.54 -0.87 -4.68
N GLN A 309 19.81 -0.67 -5.02
CA GLN A 309 20.39 0.67 -5.19
C GLN A 309 21.08 0.79 -6.53
N VAL A 310 21.09 2.00 -7.08
CA VAL A 310 21.72 2.33 -8.36
C VAL A 310 22.71 3.49 -8.19
N ALA A 311 23.86 3.41 -8.85
CA ALA A 311 24.80 4.51 -8.95
C ALA A 311 25.34 4.62 -10.38
N LEU A 312 25.37 5.84 -10.92
CA LEU A 312 25.96 6.13 -12.22
C LEU A 312 27.47 6.26 -12.07
N LEU A 313 28.24 5.26 -12.50
CA LEU A 313 29.70 5.21 -12.31
C LEU A 313 30.44 6.08 -13.33
N SER A 314 30.10 5.93 -14.61
CA SER A 314 30.59 6.75 -15.74
C SER A 314 29.45 7.57 -16.37
N SER A 315 29.65 8.18 -17.55
CA SER A 315 28.57 8.85 -18.29
C SER A 315 27.49 7.91 -18.84
N HIS A 316 27.67 6.60 -18.79
CA HIS A 316 26.68 5.65 -19.33
C HIS A 316 26.57 4.31 -18.60
N PHE A 317 27.47 3.99 -17.67
CA PHE A 317 27.40 2.75 -16.88
C PHE A 317 26.70 2.96 -15.54
N LEU A 318 25.57 2.27 -15.38
CA LEU A 318 24.80 2.20 -14.14
C LEU A 318 25.13 0.91 -13.40
N ILE A 319 25.60 1.05 -12.16
CA ILE A 319 25.87 -0.06 -11.27
C ILE A 319 24.69 -0.28 -10.35
N VAL A 320 24.25 -1.54 -10.26
CA VAL A 320 23.08 -1.98 -9.50
C VAL A 320 23.53 -2.96 -8.43
N SER A 321 23.15 -2.70 -7.18
CA SER A 321 23.49 -3.57 -6.05
C SER A 321 22.26 -4.10 -5.32
N GLY A 322 22.31 -5.39 -4.97
CA GLY A 322 21.31 -6.07 -4.15
C GLY A 322 19.87 -6.00 -4.68
N GLY A 323 18.92 -5.95 -3.75
CA GLY A 323 17.47 -5.95 -4.00
C GLY A 323 16.85 -7.35 -4.03
N PHE A 324 15.53 -7.39 -4.15
CA PHE A 324 14.75 -8.60 -4.38
C PHE A 324 14.32 -8.64 -5.85
N GLY A 325 14.68 -9.71 -6.55
CA GLY A 325 14.43 -9.87 -7.98
C GLY A 325 14.41 -11.34 -8.37
N GLN A 326 14.56 -11.61 -9.66
CA GLN A 326 14.53 -12.97 -10.19
C GLN A 326 15.91 -13.42 -10.66
N LEU A 327 16.35 -14.61 -10.22
CA LEU A 327 17.53 -15.29 -10.75
C LEU A 327 17.20 -16.75 -11.01
N LYS A 328 17.54 -17.28 -12.19
CA LYS A 328 17.25 -18.68 -12.59
C LYS A 328 15.77 -19.07 -12.33
N LYS A 329 14.83 -18.18 -12.67
CA LYS A 329 13.37 -18.35 -12.48
C LYS A 329 12.90 -18.46 -11.01
N ARG A 330 13.73 -18.07 -10.04
CA ARG A 330 13.34 -18.00 -8.63
C ARG A 330 13.43 -16.58 -8.12
N HIS A 331 12.39 -16.13 -7.44
CA HIS A 331 12.39 -14.86 -6.73
C HIS A 331 13.26 -15.00 -5.48
N GLN A 332 14.25 -14.13 -5.33
CA GLN A 332 15.16 -14.13 -4.20
C GLN A 332 15.82 -12.76 -4.02
N ARG A 333 16.40 -12.55 -2.83
CA ARG A 333 17.38 -11.47 -2.65
C ARG A 333 18.63 -11.76 -3.48
N LEU A 334 19.12 -10.72 -4.13
CA LEU A 334 20.24 -10.77 -5.05
C LEU A 334 21.53 -10.33 -4.33
N GLU A 335 22.65 -10.87 -4.79
CA GLU A 335 24.01 -10.59 -4.31
C GLU A 335 24.89 -10.12 -5.46
N GLY A 336 26.09 -9.63 -5.15
CA GLY A 336 27.01 -9.06 -6.14
C GLY A 336 26.49 -7.77 -6.80
N LEU A 337 27.06 -7.47 -7.97
CA LEU A 337 26.78 -6.27 -8.76
C LEU A 337 26.30 -6.63 -10.16
N ALA A 338 25.38 -5.83 -10.67
CA ALA A 338 25.06 -5.80 -12.09
C ALA A 338 25.46 -4.44 -12.68
N CYS A 339 25.84 -4.46 -13.94
CA CYS A 339 26.03 -3.27 -14.74
C CYS A 339 24.93 -3.19 -15.79
N TYR A 340 24.45 -1.98 -16.05
CA TYR A 340 23.62 -1.65 -17.20
C TYR A 340 24.29 -0.51 -17.97
N ASP A 341 24.59 -0.77 -19.24
CA ASP A 341 25.10 0.23 -20.17
C ASP A 341 23.92 0.90 -20.88
N THR A 342 23.73 2.19 -20.60
CA THR A 342 22.65 2.99 -21.18
C THR A 342 22.78 3.22 -22.68
N ILE A 343 24.00 3.14 -23.24
CA ILE A 343 24.25 3.32 -24.68
C ILE A 343 23.95 2.03 -25.43
N SER A 344 24.62 0.93 -25.07
CA SER A 344 24.41 -0.37 -25.74
C SER A 344 23.12 -1.07 -25.31
N LYS A 345 22.43 -0.55 -24.28
CA LYS A 345 21.24 -1.14 -23.64
C LYS A 345 21.50 -2.58 -23.15
N ARG A 346 22.76 -2.90 -22.86
CA ARG A 346 23.19 -4.24 -22.44
C ARG A 346 23.41 -4.27 -20.93
N SER A 347 23.07 -5.40 -20.32
CA SER A 347 23.26 -5.59 -18.88
C SER A 347 23.96 -6.91 -18.59
N TYR A 348 24.84 -6.93 -17.60
CA TYR A 348 25.59 -8.11 -17.21
C TYR A 348 25.87 -8.10 -15.71
N LEU A 349 26.13 -9.28 -15.14
CA LEU A 349 26.63 -9.40 -13.78
C LEU A 349 28.13 -9.16 -13.79
N ILE A 350 28.63 -8.35 -12.87
CA ILE A 350 30.06 -8.10 -12.74
C ILE A 350 30.64 -9.19 -11.81
N PRO A 351 31.65 -9.95 -12.23
CA PRO A 351 32.34 -10.91 -11.37
C PRO A 351 33.05 -10.23 -10.18
N SER A 352 32.99 -10.84 -9.00
CA SER A 352 33.82 -10.43 -7.87
C SER A 352 35.20 -11.05 -7.98
N SER A 353 36.25 -10.24 -7.86
CA SER A 353 37.63 -10.68 -7.69
C SER A 353 37.96 -11.03 -6.23
N SER A 354 37.00 -10.85 -5.32
CA SER A 354 37.16 -11.11 -3.89
C SER A 354 36.73 -12.54 -3.52
N ASN A 355 37.55 -13.25 -2.72
CA ASN A 355 37.26 -14.63 -2.27
C ASN A 355 36.00 -14.73 -1.38
N GLN A 356 35.59 -13.64 -0.75
CA GLN A 356 34.35 -13.53 0.00
C GLN A 356 33.56 -12.35 -0.56
N ASP A 357 32.25 -12.47 -0.69
CA ASP A 357 31.36 -11.35 -1.06
C ASP A 357 30.88 -10.64 0.21
N PRO A 358 31.46 -9.49 0.60
CA PRO A 358 31.01 -8.73 1.76
C PRO A 358 29.64 -8.08 1.55
N LEU A 359 29.12 -8.01 0.31
CA LEU A 359 27.77 -7.52 0.04
C LEU A 359 26.75 -8.55 0.49
N GLY A 360 26.84 -9.79 0.00
CA GLY A 360 25.86 -10.82 0.27
C GLY A 360 24.45 -10.44 -0.19
N LYS A 361 23.46 -11.27 0.17
CA LYS A 361 22.06 -11.12 -0.27
C LYS A 361 21.32 -10.05 0.53
N ARG A 362 21.37 -8.80 0.08
CA ARG A 362 20.82 -7.64 0.79
C ARG A 362 19.79 -6.84 -0.01
N MET A 363 18.91 -6.16 0.70
CA MET A 363 17.98 -5.17 0.14
C MET A 363 17.77 -4.03 1.15
N PHE A 364 17.27 -2.88 0.66
CA PHE A 364 17.06 -1.67 1.45
C PHE A 364 18.32 -1.16 2.18
N HIS A 365 19.49 -1.45 1.61
CA HIS A 365 20.75 -0.77 1.88
C HIS A 365 20.77 0.57 1.15
N SER A 366 21.82 1.34 1.39
CA SER A 366 22.14 2.55 0.63
C SER A 366 23.46 2.36 -0.13
N MET A 367 23.62 3.07 -1.26
CA MET A 367 24.84 3.07 -2.06
C MET A 367 25.18 4.50 -2.53
N THR A 368 26.43 4.91 -2.36
CA THR A 368 26.91 6.26 -2.74
C THR A 368 28.19 6.11 -3.53
N LYS A 369 28.32 6.90 -4.60
CA LYS A 369 29.55 7.01 -5.39
C LYS A 369 30.40 8.17 -4.88
N LEU A 370 31.68 7.94 -4.61
CA LEU A 370 32.68 8.96 -4.30
C LEU A 370 33.26 9.58 -5.59
N THR A 371 33.98 10.69 -5.47
CA THR A 371 34.53 11.40 -6.64
C THR A 371 35.59 10.56 -7.38
N ASP A 372 36.32 9.69 -6.67
CA ASP A 372 37.30 8.76 -7.27
C ASP A 372 36.66 7.50 -7.91
N GLY A 373 35.33 7.40 -7.90
CA GLY A 373 34.60 6.27 -8.45
C GLY A 373 34.40 5.10 -7.49
N THR A 374 34.93 5.13 -6.27
CA THR A 374 34.61 4.12 -5.25
C THR A 374 33.12 4.17 -4.91
N LEU A 375 32.47 3.00 -4.87
CA LEU A 375 31.10 2.87 -4.37
C LEU A 375 31.13 2.43 -2.91
N VAL A 376 30.33 3.06 -2.07
CA VAL A 376 30.21 2.72 -0.65
C VAL A 376 28.80 2.23 -0.36
N VAL A 377 28.68 0.99 0.09
CA VAL A 377 27.42 0.32 0.44
C VAL A 377 27.29 0.21 1.95
N ILE A 378 26.16 0.67 2.48
CA ILE A 378 25.92 0.75 3.92
C ILE A 378 24.58 0.11 4.30
N GLY A 379 24.63 -0.73 5.35
CA GLY A 379 23.49 -1.37 5.98
C GLY A 379 22.63 -2.23 5.04
N GLY A 380 21.32 -2.17 5.25
CA GLY A 380 20.35 -3.03 4.58
C GLY A 380 20.18 -4.37 5.31
N ARG A 381 19.36 -5.26 4.75
CA ARG A 381 18.99 -6.50 5.43
C ARG A 381 18.91 -7.72 4.53
N SER A 382 19.13 -8.88 5.13
CA SER A 382 18.81 -10.19 4.56
C SER A 382 17.56 -10.79 5.21
N SER A 383 17.04 -10.28 6.31
CA SER A 383 15.70 -10.58 6.80
C SER A 383 15.29 -9.44 7.74
N PRO A 384 14.02 -9.26 8.09
CA PRO A 384 13.64 -8.24 9.07
C PRO A 384 14.43 -8.33 10.39
N ALA A 385 14.91 -9.54 10.76
CA ALA A 385 15.73 -9.78 11.94
C ALA A 385 17.25 -9.80 11.67
N THR A 386 17.69 -9.75 10.42
CA THR A 386 19.11 -9.90 10.04
C THR A 386 19.55 -8.71 9.19
N ILE A 387 20.23 -7.77 9.84
CA ILE A 387 20.71 -6.52 9.26
C ILE A 387 22.22 -6.62 9.04
N PHE A 388 22.68 -6.05 7.93
CA PHE A 388 24.11 -5.89 7.67
C PHE A 388 24.64 -4.70 8.47
N ASN A 389 25.70 -4.92 9.24
CA ASN A 389 26.40 -3.84 9.94
C ASN A 389 27.68 -3.40 9.22
N THR A 390 28.06 -4.06 8.12
CA THR A 390 29.30 -3.76 7.40
C THR A 390 29.13 -2.55 6.47
N VAL A 391 30.16 -1.70 6.48
CA VAL A 391 30.40 -0.69 5.44
C VAL A 391 31.31 -1.34 4.40
N VAL A 392 30.86 -1.41 3.15
CA VAL A 392 31.58 -2.07 2.07
C VAL A 392 32.02 -1.03 1.05
N SER A 393 33.34 -0.91 0.85
CA SER A 393 33.90 -0.16 -0.28
C SER A 393 34.03 -1.09 -1.49
N ILE A 394 33.63 -0.62 -2.65
CA ILE A 394 33.68 -1.35 -3.91
C ILE A 394 34.49 -0.51 -4.90
N GLN A 395 35.46 -1.16 -5.55
CA GLN A 395 36.17 -0.62 -6.69
C GLN A 395 35.86 -1.51 -7.90
N CYS A 396 35.33 -0.91 -8.96
CA CYS A 396 35.20 -1.55 -10.27
C CYS A 396 36.51 -1.38 -11.05
N ASP A 397 36.86 -2.37 -11.88
CA ASP A 397 37.96 -2.25 -12.84
C ASP A 397 37.67 -1.17 -13.89
N ASP A 398 38.61 -0.92 -14.81
CA ASP A 398 38.45 0.09 -15.87
C ASP A 398 37.10 -0.07 -16.61
N MET A 399 36.31 0.99 -16.58
CA MET A 399 34.97 1.10 -17.15
C MET A 399 34.99 1.79 -18.52
N SER A 400 36.07 1.67 -19.28
CA SER A 400 36.18 2.30 -20.61
C SER A 400 35.34 1.57 -21.68
N GLN A 401 35.15 0.25 -21.55
CA GLN A 401 34.33 -0.56 -22.46
C GLN A 401 33.39 -1.53 -21.72
N GLU A 402 33.91 -2.31 -20.78
CA GLU A 402 33.14 -3.27 -19.99
C GLU A 402 33.85 -3.49 -18.64
N CYS A 403 33.07 -3.60 -17.55
CA CYS A 403 33.60 -3.93 -16.24
C CYS A 403 33.95 -5.42 -16.18
N ALA A 404 35.24 -5.77 -16.25
CA ALA A 404 35.65 -7.17 -16.15
C ALA A 404 35.44 -7.76 -14.75
N SER A 405 35.70 -6.99 -13.70
CA SER A 405 35.50 -7.42 -12.32
C SER A 405 35.31 -6.25 -11.35
N PHE A 406 34.97 -6.56 -10.11
CA PHE A 406 35.03 -5.62 -9.00
C PHE A 406 35.74 -6.24 -7.79
N THR A 407 36.33 -5.39 -6.96
CA THR A 407 36.86 -5.75 -5.64
C THR A 407 36.00 -5.10 -4.57
N ALA A 408 35.61 -5.87 -3.55
CA ALA A 408 34.82 -5.37 -2.43
C ALA A 408 35.50 -5.68 -1.10
N LYS A 409 35.54 -4.69 -0.20
CA LYS A 409 36.19 -4.79 1.10
C LYS A 409 35.32 -4.20 2.20
N THR A 410 35.22 -4.89 3.32
CA THR A 410 34.68 -4.29 4.55
C THR A 410 35.69 -3.28 5.09
N VAL A 411 35.28 -2.03 5.19
CA VAL A 411 36.14 -0.90 5.62
C VAL A 411 35.78 -0.37 7.00
N ALA A 412 34.54 -0.56 7.45
CA ALA A 412 34.08 -0.21 8.78
C ALA A 412 32.84 -1.02 9.18
N HIS A 413 32.39 -0.82 10.42
CA HIS A 413 31.12 -1.33 10.93
C HIS A 413 30.27 -0.17 11.44
N MET A 414 28.98 -0.16 11.08
CA MET A 414 28.03 0.84 11.56
C MET A 414 27.87 0.77 13.07
N PRO A 415 27.90 1.92 13.78
CA PRO A 415 27.59 1.98 15.21
C PRO A 415 26.19 1.44 15.52
N LEU A 416 25.21 1.78 14.68
CA LEU A 416 23.84 1.31 14.77
C LEU A 416 23.41 0.65 13.44
N PRO A 417 23.35 -0.70 13.35
CA PRO A 417 22.91 -1.39 12.15
C PRO A 417 21.44 -1.09 11.79
N THR A 418 21.21 -0.50 10.62
CA THR A 418 19.87 -0.16 10.13
C THR A 418 19.65 -0.53 8.66
N TRP A 419 18.37 -0.65 8.29
CA TRP A 419 17.89 -0.74 6.91
C TRP A 419 16.77 0.29 6.68
N ARG A 420 16.49 0.64 5.41
CA ARG A 420 15.58 1.75 5.05
C ARG A 420 15.98 3.11 5.66
N HIS A 421 17.27 3.26 5.98
CA HIS A 421 17.89 4.56 6.22
C HIS A 421 18.15 5.24 4.86
N SER A 422 18.49 6.52 4.90
CA SER A 422 19.00 7.24 3.74
C SER A 422 20.45 7.63 3.94
N GLN A 423 21.15 7.92 2.85
CA GLN A 423 22.49 8.47 2.90
C GLN A 423 22.70 9.52 1.81
N SER A 424 23.71 10.38 1.99
CA SER A 424 24.09 11.39 1.02
C SER A 424 25.57 11.70 1.10
N LEU A 425 26.18 12.00 -0.04
CA LEU A 425 27.55 12.47 -0.11
C LEU A 425 27.61 13.96 0.28
N ILE A 426 28.45 14.28 1.26
CA ILE A 426 28.69 15.65 1.72
C ILE A 426 30.18 15.96 1.66
N ASP A 427 30.52 17.24 1.68
CA ASP A 427 31.90 17.74 1.73
C ASP A 427 32.10 18.55 3.01
N ILE A 428 33.10 18.15 3.80
CA ILE A 428 33.53 18.86 5.00
C ILE A 428 35.00 19.23 4.77
N ASP A 429 35.27 20.52 4.66
CA ASP A 429 36.61 21.08 4.48
C ASP A 429 37.41 20.43 3.32
N GLY A 430 36.73 20.13 2.20
CA GLY A 430 37.34 19.52 1.02
C GLY A 430 37.52 18.00 1.12
N VAL A 431 36.98 17.36 2.16
CA VAL A 431 37.00 15.92 2.34
C VAL A 431 35.58 15.36 2.22
N GLU A 432 35.44 14.36 1.36
CA GLU A 432 34.17 13.66 1.16
C GLU A 432 33.80 12.84 2.41
N HIS A 433 32.57 13.03 2.87
CA HIS A 433 31.97 12.24 3.94
C HIS A 433 30.61 11.69 3.49
N ILE A 434 30.13 10.66 4.17
CA ILE A 434 28.79 10.11 3.94
C ILE A 434 27.93 10.42 5.16
N PHE A 435 26.90 11.24 4.94
CA PHE A 435 25.83 11.47 5.89
C PHE A 435 24.86 10.29 5.88
N ILE A 436 24.43 9.82 7.05
CA ILE A 436 23.51 8.68 7.21
C ILE A 436 22.43 9.07 8.22
N PHE A 437 21.17 8.80 7.91
CA PHE A 437 20.05 9.16 8.79
C PHE A 437 18.97 8.08 8.91
N GLY A 438 18.54 7.85 10.15
CA GLY A 438 17.34 7.12 10.51
C GLY A 438 17.36 5.63 10.13
N GLY A 439 16.18 5.11 9.77
CA GLY A 439 15.97 3.71 9.40
C GLY A 439 15.40 2.84 10.53
N ARG A 440 15.46 1.51 10.35
CA ARG A 440 14.97 0.52 11.31
C ARG A 440 16.07 -0.41 11.77
N THR A 441 16.10 -0.74 13.06
CA THR A 441 17.01 -1.75 13.64
C THR A 441 16.40 -3.15 13.63
N ALA A 442 17.19 -4.17 14.01
CA ALA A 442 16.74 -5.56 14.05
C ALA A 442 15.74 -5.80 15.19
N ALA A 443 15.80 -4.96 16.22
CA ALA A 443 14.85 -4.90 17.32
C ALA A 443 13.56 -4.12 16.96
N ASN A 444 13.33 -3.86 15.67
CA ASN A 444 12.17 -3.15 15.16
C ASN A 444 12.01 -1.70 15.68
N VAL A 445 13.12 -1.08 16.11
CA VAL A 445 13.16 0.32 16.53
C VAL A 445 13.33 1.21 15.31
N VAL A 446 12.42 2.16 15.13
CA VAL A 446 12.58 3.26 14.17
C VAL A 446 13.42 4.34 14.84
N THR A 447 14.47 4.83 14.17
CA THR A 447 15.46 5.74 14.76
C THR A 447 15.56 7.07 14.01
N ASN A 448 16.08 8.10 14.69
CA ASN A 448 16.55 9.38 14.13
C ASN A 448 18.07 9.57 14.35
N GLU A 449 18.81 8.50 14.67
CA GLU A 449 20.26 8.59 14.77
C GLU A 449 20.86 9.09 13.46
N SER A 450 21.85 9.97 13.59
CA SER A 450 22.54 10.62 12.49
C SER A 450 24.04 10.39 12.61
N PHE A 451 24.66 9.88 11.55
CA PHE A 451 26.08 9.61 11.53
C PHE A 451 26.76 10.26 10.33
N ILE A 452 28.01 10.65 10.50
CA ILE A 452 28.90 11.08 9.42
C ILE A 452 30.08 10.11 9.36
N LEU A 453 30.26 9.47 8.21
CA LEU A 453 31.38 8.58 7.93
C LEU A 453 32.45 9.32 7.12
N ASN A 454 33.65 9.44 7.68
CA ASN A 454 34.80 9.98 6.96
C ASN A 454 35.34 8.95 5.96
N THR A 455 35.36 9.29 4.67
CA THR A 455 35.72 8.33 3.59
C THR A 455 37.22 8.07 3.46
N LYS A 456 38.08 8.84 4.14
CA LYS A 456 39.53 8.63 4.16
C LYS A 456 39.98 7.74 5.32
N THR A 457 39.39 7.93 6.49
CA THR A 457 39.74 7.20 7.73
C THR A 457 38.77 6.07 8.05
N TRP A 458 37.58 6.05 7.45
CA TRP A 458 36.49 5.13 7.75
C TRP A 458 35.97 5.20 9.19
N ASN A 459 36.19 6.32 9.86
CA ASN A 459 35.69 6.59 11.20
C ASN A 459 34.30 7.24 11.16
N PHE A 460 33.44 6.80 12.07
CA PHE A 460 32.15 7.42 12.32
C PHE A 460 32.27 8.56 13.33
N SER A 461 31.47 9.61 13.11
CA SER A 461 31.20 10.66 14.07
C SER A 461 29.69 10.83 14.20
N GLU A 462 29.23 11.08 15.43
CA GLU A 462 27.83 11.41 15.70
C GLU A 462 27.60 12.90 15.46
N ILE A 463 26.42 13.23 14.94
CA ILE A 463 26.00 14.62 14.79
C ILE A 463 25.42 15.08 16.13
N PRO A 464 25.92 16.17 16.73
CA PRO A 464 25.42 16.66 18.01
C PRO A 464 23.90 16.92 17.97
N CYS A 465 23.19 16.43 18.98
CA CYS A 465 21.77 16.73 19.17
C CYS A 465 21.58 18.21 19.57
N LEU A 466 21.16 19.05 18.62
CA LEU A 466 20.72 20.43 18.87
C LEU A 466 19.18 20.50 19.04
N GLU A 467 18.63 21.67 19.35
CA GLU A 467 17.22 21.83 19.77
C GLU A 467 16.18 21.34 18.74
N ILE A 468 16.51 21.33 17.44
CA ILE A 468 15.62 20.86 16.36
C ILE A 468 16.24 19.60 15.76
N ILE A 469 15.52 18.47 15.75
CA ILE A 469 15.98 17.21 15.14
C ILE A 469 14.78 16.54 14.48
N PRO A 470 14.94 15.93 13.28
CA PRO A 470 13.85 15.19 12.68
C PRO A 470 13.42 14.02 13.57
N SER A 471 12.11 13.81 13.68
CA SER A 471 11.55 12.66 14.41
C SER A 471 12.06 11.32 13.84
N PRO A 472 12.13 10.25 14.65
CA PRO A 472 12.47 8.90 14.18
C PRO A 472 11.64 8.46 12.98
N ARG A 473 12.32 8.04 11.91
CA ARG A 473 11.67 7.68 10.65
C ARG A 473 12.49 6.71 9.82
N HIS A 474 11.81 5.96 8.96
CA HIS A 474 12.44 5.13 7.94
C HIS A 474 11.73 5.30 6.60
N SER A 475 12.30 4.75 5.53
CA SER A 475 11.75 4.88 4.18
C SER A 475 11.51 6.35 3.77
N HIS A 476 12.29 7.27 4.31
CA HIS A 476 12.37 8.65 3.85
C HIS A 476 13.43 8.71 2.74
N SER A 477 13.52 9.85 2.07
CA SER A 477 14.64 10.12 1.15
C SER A 477 15.54 11.21 1.74
N ALA A 478 16.83 11.15 1.40
CA ALA A 478 17.78 12.24 1.62
C ALA A 478 18.38 12.65 0.28
N ALA A 479 18.24 13.93 -0.07
CA ALA A 479 18.82 14.50 -1.27
C ALA A 479 19.79 15.61 -0.88
N CYS A 480 20.99 15.61 -1.46
CA CYS A 480 21.99 16.63 -1.17
C CYS A 480 22.10 17.65 -2.29
N LEU A 481 22.10 18.93 -1.91
CA LEU A 481 22.41 20.06 -2.79
C LEU A 481 23.84 20.53 -2.52
N ASP A 482 24.65 20.63 -3.57
CA ASP A 482 26.02 21.17 -3.56
C ASP A 482 26.96 20.54 -2.52
N LYS A 483 26.72 19.28 -2.12
CA LYS A 483 27.44 18.58 -1.04
C LYS A 483 27.43 19.31 0.33
N ARG A 484 26.55 20.31 0.50
CA ARG A 484 26.52 21.21 1.69
C ARG A 484 25.23 21.15 2.49
N LYS A 485 24.11 20.89 1.82
CA LYS A 485 22.79 20.81 2.47
C LYS A 485 22.14 19.48 2.15
N VAL A 486 21.74 18.74 3.18
CA VAL A 486 21.05 17.45 3.02
C VAL A 486 19.60 17.62 3.44
N TYR A 487 18.68 17.40 2.50
CA TYR A 487 17.26 17.52 2.71
C TYR A 487 16.65 16.14 2.96
N VAL A 488 16.11 15.91 4.15
CA VAL A 488 15.37 14.71 4.52
C VAL A 488 13.89 14.99 4.36
N THR A 489 13.23 14.21 3.50
CA THR A 489 11.81 14.42 3.16
C THR A 489 10.95 13.20 3.50
N GLY A 490 9.81 13.46 4.13
CA GLY A 490 8.79 12.45 4.41
C GLY A 490 9.27 11.29 5.29
N GLY A 491 8.77 10.09 4.99
CA GLY A 491 9.08 8.86 5.72
C GLY A 491 7.92 8.34 6.56
N LEU A 492 8.15 7.18 7.17
CA LEU A 492 7.19 6.47 8.02
C LEU A 492 7.71 6.38 9.45
N THR A 493 6.87 6.71 10.42
CA THR A 493 7.17 6.58 11.85
C THR A 493 6.92 5.16 12.35
N LYS A 494 7.21 4.91 13.64
CA LYS A 494 6.95 3.61 14.30
C LYS A 494 5.45 3.24 14.28
N ASP A 495 4.57 4.21 14.49
CA ASP A 495 3.11 4.09 14.50
C ASP A 495 2.48 4.13 13.10
N GLU A 496 3.28 4.00 12.04
CA GLU A 496 2.86 4.00 10.63
C GLU A 496 2.23 5.34 10.18
N ARG A 497 2.55 6.45 10.86
CA ARG A 497 2.20 7.80 10.38
C ARG A 497 3.13 8.19 9.23
N ILE A 498 2.50 8.59 8.11
CA ILE A 498 3.21 9.07 6.92
C ILE A 498 3.51 10.56 7.10
N LEU A 499 4.77 10.94 6.94
CA LEU A 499 5.25 12.30 7.19
C LEU A 499 5.30 13.10 5.88
N ASN A 500 5.04 14.40 5.98
CA ASN A 500 5.32 15.41 4.95
C ASN A 500 6.41 16.40 5.37
N SER A 501 7.02 16.23 6.55
CA SER A 501 8.04 17.16 7.04
C SER A 501 9.31 17.13 6.20
N VAL A 502 9.92 18.31 6.06
CA VAL A 502 11.17 18.53 5.34
C VAL A 502 12.17 19.11 6.31
N TYR A 503 13.25 18.37 6.56
CA TYR A 503 14.35 18.84 7.40
C TYR A 503 15.58 19.04 6.54
N VAL A 504 16.35 20.07 6.84
CA VAL A 504 17.65 20.30 6.21
C VAL A 504 18.75 20.22 7.26
N PHE A 505 19.76 19.40 6.99
CA PHE A 505 21.02 19.38 7.71
C PHE A 505 22.02 20.27 6.96
N ASP A 506 22.51 21.31 7.62
CA ASP A 506 23.54 22.20 7.10
C ASP A 506 24.91 21.73 7.58
N VAL A 507 25.76 21.34 6.63
CA VAL A 507 27.09 20.78 6.88
C VAL A 507 28.05 21.85 7.44
N ALA A 508 27.85 23.13 7.12
CA ALA A 508 28.73 24.20 7.59
C ALA A 508 28.52 24.51 9.08
N THR A 509 27.27 24.43 9.54
CA THR A 509 26.90 24.74 10.93
C THR A 509 26.67 23.49 11.78
N TYR A 510 26.69 22.30 11.19
CA TYR A 510 26.37 21.03 11.85
C TYR A 510 25.00 21.06 12.55
N SER A 511 24.02 21.71 11.93
CA SER A 511 22.72 21.94 12.54
C SER A 511 21.57 21.52 11.63
N TRP A 512 20.50 21.07 12.26
CA TRP A 512 19.23 20.79 11.64
C TRP A 512 18.32 22.02 11.69
N SER A 513 17.48 22.16 10.67
CA SER A 513 16.32 23.05 10.68
C SER A 513 15.15 22.40 9.94
N GLU A 514 13.94 22.77 10.32
CA GLU A 514 12.71 22.35 9.62
C GLU A 514 12.31 23.42 8.60
N LEU A 515 11.92 22.99 7.41
CA LEU A 515 11.39 23.86 6.37
C LEU A 515 9.88 23.69 6.30
N ASP A 516 9.17 24.80 6.40
CA ASP A 516 7.73 24.84 6.13
C ASP A 516 7.51 24.88 4.63
N ILE A 517 7.01 23.77 4.08
CA ILE A 517 6.76 23.61 2.64
C ILE A 517 5.25 23.57 2.39
N ALA A 518 4.73 24.65 1.81
CA ALA A 518 3.31 24.75 1.49
C ALA A 518 2.90 23.75 0.40
N GLY A 519 1.82 23.01 0.65
CA GLY A 519 1.20 22.11 -0.32
C GLY A 519 1.84 20.72 -0.48
N LEU A 520 2.83 20.37 0.35
CA LEU A 520 3.54 19.09 0.21
C LEU A 520 2.73 17.90 0.75
N LEU A 521 2.54 16.88 -0.09
CA LEU A 521 1.88 15.64 0.33
C LEU A 521 2.80 14.75 1.18
N PRO A 522 2.26 14.14 2.26
CA PRO A 522 2.96 13.14 3.05
C PRO A 522 3.21 11.91 2.20
N ARG A 523 4.44 11.39 2.25
CA ARG A 523 4.84 10.19 1.50
C ARG A 523 6.00 9.45 2.17
N TYR A 524 6.08 8.15 1.90
CA TYR A 524 7.24 7.32 2.25
C TYR A 524 7.54 6.31 1.15
N SER A 525 8.77 5.77 1.17
CA SER A 525 9.32 4.87 0.15
C SER A 525 9.35 5.47 -1.25
N HIS A 526 9.33 6.81 -1.33
CA HIS A 526 9.72 7.55 -2.51
C HIS A 526 11.23 7.60 -2.63
N SER A 527 11.72 7.83 -3.84
CA SER A 527 13.11 8.19 -4.08
C SER A 527 13.19 9.69 -4.41
N SER A 528 14.37 10.30 -4.28
CA SER A 528 14.51 11.72 -4.57
C SER A 528 15.80 12.08 -5.28
N ALA A 529 15.75 13.13 -6.08
CA ALA A 529 16.90 13.71 -6.75
C ALA A 529 16.84 15.24 -6.72
N CYS A 530 18.00 15.88 -6.55
CA CYS A 530 18.14 17.34 -6.69
C CYS A 530 18.43 17.68 -8.15
N TYR A 531 17.74 18.69 -8.68
CA TYR A 531 18.02 19.25 -10.00
C TYR A 531 17.56 20.72 -10.06
N ASN A 532 18.41 21.63 -10.55
CA ASN A 532 18.12 23.07 -10.70
C ASN A 532 17.44 23.71 -9.48
N ASN A 533 18.04 23.59 -8.29
CA ASN A 533 17.50 24.13 -7.02
C ASN A 533 16.09 23.61 -6.64
N ALA A 534 15.69 22.47 -7.19
CA ALA A 534 14.48 21.77 -6.78
C ALA A 534 14.79 20.35 -6.32
N ILE A 535 13.93 19.82 -5.46
CA ILE A 535 13.97 18.41 -5.03
C ILE A 535 12.77 17.71 -5.64
N TYR A 536 13.03 16.68 -6.44
CA TYR A 536 12.01 15.83 -7.01
C TYR A 536 11.82 14.61 -6.12
N LEU A 537 10.57 14.29 -5.78
CA LEU A 537 10.14 13.20 -4.91
C LEU A 537 9.31 12.22 -5.73
N VAL A 538 9.90 11.11 -6.16
CA VAL A 538 9.28 10.18 -7.11
C VAL A 538 8.64 9.00 -6.39
N GLY A 539 7.36 8.80 -6.67
CA GLY A 539 6.54 7.71 -6.17
C GLY A 539 6.38 7.73 -4.65
N GLY A 540 6.48 6.54 -4.07
CA GLY A 540 6.16 6.25 -2.69
C GLY A 540 4.66 6.04 -2.47
N ILE A 541 4.32 5.86 -1.21
CA ILE A 541 2.94 5.71 -0.73
C ILE A 541 2.54 7.04 -0.09
N SER A 542 1.61 7.75 -0.72
CA SER A 542 1.08 9.02 -0.18
C SER A 542 0.13 8.76 1.00
N GLY A 543 -0.15 9.72 1.88
CA GLY A 543 -1.16 9.60 2.94
C GLY A 543 -2.62 9.69 2.49
N PHE A 544 -2.86 9.96 1.21
CA PHE A 544 -4.17 10.39 0.72
C PHE A 544 -4.80 9.43 -0.29
N SER A 545 -6.13 9.46 -0.39
CA SER A 545 -6.92 8.52 -1.20
C SER A 545 -7.07 8.91 -2.69
N TYR A 546 -6.74 10.14 -3.10
CA TYR A 546 -6.99 10.64 -4.45
C TYR A 546 -5.77 10.44 -5.38
N GLY A 547 -5.68 9.24 -5.97
CA GLY A 547 -4.74 8.91 -7.04
C GLY A 547 -3.25 8.92 -6.65
N PRO A 548 -2.39 8.20 -7.37
CA PRO A 548 -0.96 8.23 -7.11
C PRO A 548 -0.37 9.51 -7.70
N HIS A 549 -0.16 10.49 -6.83
CA HIS A 549 0.81 11.54 -7.09
C HIS A 549 2.16 10.90 -7.35
N SER A 550 2.56 10.91 -8.61
CA SER A 550 3.69 10.13 -9.10
C SER A 550 5.00 10.86 -8.86
N VAL A 551 4.97 12.21 -8.86
CA VAL A 551 6.13 13.06 -8.61
C VAL A 551 5.72 14.28 -7.80
N GLY A 552 6.26 14.47 -6.60
CA GLY A 552 6.27 15.75 -5.91
C GLY A 552 7.51 16.55 -6.30
N MET A 553 7.44 17.87 -6.29
CA MET A 553 8.59 18.75 -6.50
C MET A 553 8.57 19.85 -5.44
N ILE A 554 9.68 20.04 -4.75
CA ILE A 554 9.90 21.14 -3.82
C ILE A 554 10.80 22.16 -4.52
N ASP A 555 10.29 23.35 -4.75
CA ASP A 555 11.09 24.49 -5.19
C ASP A 555 11.76 25.12 -3.95
N LEU A 556 13.09 25.04 -3.87
CA LEU A 556 13.86 25.53 -2.73
C LEU A 556 14.03 27.05 -2.72
N CYS A 557 13.72 27.74 -3.82
CA CYS A 557 13.72 29.20 -3.86
C CYS A 557 12.46 29.78 -3.22
N THR A 558 11.32 29.11 -3.39
CA THR A 558 10.00 29.57 -2.94
C THR A 558 9.43 28.78 -1.76
N ASN A 559 10.07 27.68 -1.34
CA ASN A 559 9.57 26.74 -0.34
C ASN A 559 8.14 26.26 -0.63
N THR A 560 7.83 26.06 -1.91
CA THR A 560 6.50 25.64 -2.37
C THR A 560 6.59 24.25 -3.01
N ALA A 561 5.59 23.42 -2.74
CA ALA A 561 5.46 22.11 -3.38
C ALA A 561 4.50 22.13 -4.57
N TYR A 562 4.82 21.27 -5.53
CA TYR A 562 4.02 20.96 -6.71
C TYR A 562 3.85 19.45 -6.81
N GLU A 563 2.67 18.99 -7.20
CA GLU A 563 2.32 17.59 -7.27
C GLU A 563 1.90 17.21 -8.69
N PHE A 564 2.63 16.27 -9.28
CA PHE A 564 2.48 15.90 -10.67
C PHE A 564 2.01 14.46 -10.84
N GLN A 565 1.06 14.28 -11.76
CA GLN A 565 0.68 12.99 -12.31
C GLN A 565 1.44 12.71 -13.61
N LEU A 566 1.87 11.47 -13.82
CA LEU A 566 2.46 11.05 -15.10
C LEU A 566 1.35 10.87 -16.13
N LYS A 567 1.47 11.50 -17.31
CA LYS A 567 0.40 11.55 -18.34
C LYS A 567 0.01 10.18 -18.91
N THR A 568 0.78 9.12 -18.72
CA THR A 568 0.70 7.92 -19.57
C THR A 568 0.93 6.60 -18.85
N GLN A 569 0.14 6.18 -17.85
CA GLN A 569 0.27 4.76 -17.48
C GLN A 569 -0.18 3.86 -18.65
N ALA A 570 0.75 3.09 -19.22
CA ALA A 570 0.43 2.03 -20.15
C ALA A 570 -0.14 0.86 -19.33
N PRO A 571 -1.43 0.50 -19.42
CA PRO A 571 -2.01 -0.59 -18.63
C PRO A 571 -1.38 -1.96 -18.93
N GLU A 572 -0.66 -2.07 -20.05
CA GLU A 572 0.17 -3.23 -20.41
C GLU A 572 1.34 -3.45 -19.45
N TYR A 573 1.85 -2.38 -18.82
CA TYR A 573 2.93 -2.42 -17.84
C TYR A 573 2.44 -1.87 -16.51
N PRO A 574 1.95 -2.71 -15.58
CA PRO A 574 1.54 -2.27 -14.25
C PRO A 574 2.75 -1.64 -13.54
N LEU A 575 2.61 -0.39 -13.07
CA LEU A 575 3.71 0.33 -12.41
C LEU A 575 3.45 0.47 -10.93
N ILE A 576 4.38 -0.06 -10.13
CA ILE A 576 4.41 0.13 -8.68
C ILE A 576 5.59 1.03 -8.36
N LEU A 577 5.30 2.31 -8.13
CA LEU A 577 6.31 3.34 -7.84
C LEU A 577 6.76 3.32 -6.38
N SER A 578 7.10 2.14 -5.86
CA SER A 578 7.68 1.99 -4.52
C SER A 578 8.92 1.11 -4.57
N SER A 579 9.88 1.35 -3.68
CA SER A 579 11.12 0.57 -3.61
C SER A 579 11.94 0.56 -4.92
N HIS A 580 11.78 1.60 -5.74
CA HIS A 580 12.54 1.88 -6.97
C HIS A 580 13.70 2.83 -6.66
N CYS A 581 14.55 3.10 -7.66
CA CYS A 581 15.54 4.17 -7.60
C CYS A 581 15.21 5.25 -8.65
N CYS A 582 15.36 6.52 -8.27
CA CYS A 582 15.38 7.63 -9.23
C CYS A 582 16.74 8.33 -9.26
N TYR A 583 17.14 8.83 -10.42
CA TYR A 583 18.36 9.60 -10.61
C TYR A 583 18.24 10.52 -11.82
N VAL A 584 19.05 11.59 -11.84
CA VAL A 584 19.12 12.49 -12.99
C VAL A 584 20.12 11.96 -14.01
N TYR A 585 19.71 11.93 -15.27
CA TYR A 585 20.54 11.53 -16.40
C TYR A 585 20.19 12.37 -17.63
N GLU A 586 21.17 13.01 -18.26
CA GLU A 586 20.97 13.82 -19.47
C GLU A 586 19.79 14.80 -19.38
N ASN A 587 19.69 15.58 -18.29
CA ASN A 587 18.59 16.52 -18.05
C ASN A 587 17.19 15.88 -18.02
N ARG A 588 17.11 14.61 -17.60
CA ARG A 588 15.86 13.87 -17.40
C ARG A 588 15.90 13.14 -16.07
N LEU A 589 14.74 12.88 -15.50
CA LEU A 589 14.60 12.10 -14.29
C LEU A 589 14.25 10.65 -14.67
N ILE A 590 15.15 9.73 -14.34
CA ILE A 590 14.99 8.32 -14.68
C ILE A 590 14.54 7.56 -13.45
N VAL A 591 13.57 6.65 -13.61
CA VAL A 591 13.09 5.73 -12.58
C VAL A 591 13.35 4.31 -13.05
N THR A 592 14.04 3.50 -12.24
CA THR A 592 14.34 2.12 -12.57
C THR A 592 13.95 1.14 -11.47
N GLY A 593 13.51 -0.04 -11.90
CA GLY A 593 12.97 -1.10 -11.07
C GLY A 593 11.79 -0.64 -10.21
N GLY A 594 11.65 -1.26 -9.04
CA GLY A 594 10.45 -1.14 -8.21
C GLY A 594 9.50 -2.31 -8.40
N GLY A 595 8.48 -2.37 -7.57
CA GLY A 595 7.60 -3.53 -7.45
C GLY A 595 7.33 -3.90 -6.01
N GLY A 596 6.82 -5.10 -5.80
CA GLY A 596 6.55 -5.62 -4.47
C GLY A 596 5.80 -6.95 -4.47
N ASN A 597 5.69 -7.55 -3.28
CA ASN A 597 4.83 -8.70 -3.05
C ASN A 597 3.39 -8.21 -2.89
N CYS A 598 2.60 -8.30 -3.97
CA CYS A 598 1.25 -7.76 -4.05
C CYS A 598 0.27 -8.67 -3.29
N PHE A 599 0.41 -8.77 -1.97
CA PHE A 599 -0.43 -9.59 -1.11
C PHE A 599 -0.43 -11.07 -1.55
N SER A 600 -1.61 -11.67 -1.75
CA SER A 600 -1.75 -13.02 -2.32
C SER A 600 -1.74 -13.04 -3.85
N PHE A 601 -1.61 -11.88 -4.52
CA PHE A 601 -1.76 -11.78 -5.98
C PHE A 601 -0.49 -12.19 -6.74
N GLY A 602 0.66 -12.15 -6.06
CA GLY A 602 1.97 -12.53 -6.62
C GLY A 602 3.01 -11.43 -6.39
N THR A 603 4.27 -11.76 -6.66
CA THR A 603 5.32 -10.74 -6.73
C THR A 603 5.26 -10.06 -8.09
N HIS A 604 5.28 -8.74 -8.10
CA HIS A 604 5.34 -7.92 -9.31
C HIS A 604 6.67 -7.15 -9.35
N PHE A 605 7.24 -7.05 -10.55
CA PHE A 605 8.41 -6.21 -10.83
C PHE A 605 8.04 -5.22 -11.93
N ASN A 606 8.49 -3.97 -11.82
CA ASN A 606 8.34 -3.04 -12.92
C ASN A 606 9.22 -3.52 -14.09
N GLU A 607 8.60 -3.73 -15.24
CA GLU A 607 9.27 -4.25 -16.45
C GLU A 607 9.83 -3.14 -17.34
N VAL A 608 9.49 -1.88 -17.04
CA VAL A 608 9.91 -0.70 -17.78
C VAL A 608 10.59 0.30 -16.85
N ASP A 609 11.60 0.98 -17.38
CA ASP A 609 12.15 2.19 -16.80
C ASP A 609 11.29 3.38 -17.26
N ILE A 610 11.16 4.39 -16.40
CA ILE A 610 10.37 5.59 -16.69
C ILE A 610 11.34 6.75 -16.91
N VAL A 611 11.18 7.43 -18.03
CA VAL A 611 11.95 8.64 -18.37
C VAL A 611 11.02 9.83 -18.25
N ILE A 612 11.24 10.69 -17.27
CA ILE A 612 10.38 11.82 -16.93
C ILE A 612 11.07 13.11 -17.36
N GLU A 613 10.34 13.95 -18.10
CA GLU A 613 10.78 15.30 -18.44
C GLU A 613 10.59 16.23 -17.24
N PHE A 614 11.58 17.06 -16.94
CA PHE A 614 11.44 18.08 -15.90
C PHE A 614 10.38 19.13 -16.31
N PRO A 615 9.58 19.64 -15.35
CA PRO A 615 8.60 20.69 -15.64
C PRO A 615 9.29 21.96 -16.13
N GLN A 616 8.73 22.58 -17.17
CA GLN A 616 9.12 23.93 -17.58
C GLN A 616 8.49 24.96 -16.63
N LEU A 617 9.26 25.44 -15.66
CA LEU A 617 8.83 26.50 -14.76
C LEU A 617 9.24 27.87 -15.32
N ALA A 618 8.29 28.81 -15.40
CA ALA A 618 8.65 30.20 -15.65
C ALA A 618 9.40 30.76 -14.43
N CYS A 619 10.31 31.73 -14.62
CA CYS A 619 11.10 32.37 -13.55
C CYS A 619 10.27 32.99 -12.41
N ASN A 620 8.94 33.04 -12.53
CA ASN A 620 8.00 33.55 -11.52
C ASN A 620 7.22 32.42 -10.80
N GLY A 621 7.71 31.17 -10.83
CA GLY A 621 7.10 30.04 -10.09
C GLY A 621 5.77 29.54 -10.68
N THR A 622 5.38 29.98 -11.87
CA THR A 622 4.17 29.50 -12.54
C THR A 622 4.53 28.35 -13.48
N VAL A 623 3.88 27.19 -13.30
CA VAL A 623 3.95 26.08 -14.25
C VAL A 623 3.36 26.57 -15.57
N LEU A 624 4.15 26.56 -16.65
CA LEU A 624 3.64 26.83 -17.98
C LEU A 624 2.65 25.71 -18.33
N LYS A 625 1.36 26.05 -18.43
CA LYS A 625 0.39 25.11 -19.00
C LYS A 625 0.72 24.96 -20.48
N ASP A 626 1.04 23.74 -20.90
CA ASP A 626 1.19 23.37 -22.32
C ASP A 626 0.00 23.95 -23.12
N GLN A 627 0.31 24.73 -24.17
CA GLN A 627 -0.69 25.20 -25.15
C GLN A 627 -1.07 24.09 -26.12
#